data_AF-A0A971J6W8-F1
#
_entry.id   AF-A0A971J6W8-F1
#
_cell.length_a   1.000
_cell.length_b   1.000
_cell.length_c   1.000
_cell.angle_alpha   90.00
_cell.angle_beta   90.00
_cell.angle_gamma   90.00
#
_symmetry.space_group_name_H-M   'P 1'
#
loop_
_entity.id
_entity.type
_entity.pdbx_description
1 polymer ?
#
loop_
_entity_poly.entity_id
_entity_poly.type
_entity_poly.pdbx_seq_one_letter_code
_entity_poly.pdbx_strand_id
1 'polypeptide(L)'
;MHDNDKASQGSINAVEDVYEIAVLLDFYGLLLTERQYDIMDLHYNGDLSLGEIASDLGISRQGVYDGIRKAKQALIEYEKRLGLVERFREQEKIIEQALENLKRLGDKHPALLEDKDYKKAVNLLDKVLDTL
;
A
#
# COMPACT_ATOMS: atom_id res chain seq x y z
N MET A 1 34.88 27.62 6.28
CA MET A 1 35.35 26.29 5.85
C MET A 1 34.59 25.29 6.72
N HIS A 2 33.28 25.12 6.60
CA HIS A 2 32.49 24.55 5.49
C HIS A 2 33.10 23.27 4.89
N ASP A 3 32.21 22.28 4.82
CA ASP A 3 32.26 21.01 4.07
C ASP A 3 32.83 19.80 4.86
N ASN A 4 32.18 18.65 4.95
CA ASN A 4 30.90 18.18 4.43
C ASN A 4 30.67 16.76 5.00
N ASP A 5 29.87 16.63 6.07
CA ASP A 5 29.57 15.34 6.73
C ASP A 5 28.08 14.96 6.58
N LYS A 6 27.48 15.32 5.45
CA LYS A 6 26.08 14.98 5.11
C LYS A 6 25.94 14.51 3.67
N ALA A 7 26.49 13.35 3.36
CA ALA A 7 26.16 12.66 2.13
C ALA A 7 26.39 11.15 2.28
N SER A 8 25.44 10.42 2.88
CA SER A 8 25.33 8.95 2.71
C SER A 8 24.03 8.31 3.22
N GLN A 9 22.94 9.06 3.47
CA GLN A 9 21.62 8.46 3.73
C GLN A 9 20.58 8.86 2.69
N GLY A 10 20.96 8.75 1.42
CA GLY A 10 20.04 8.79 0.31
C GLY A 10 20.50 7.74 -0.68
N SER A 11 19.57 6.93 -1.17
CA SER A 11 19.77 5.85 -2.14
C SER A 11 19.93 4.47 -1.51
N ILE A 12 18.79 3.86 -1.18
CA ILE A 12 18.37 2.45 -1.35
C ILE A 12 16.97 2.41 -0.67
N ASN A 13 15.91 1.99 -1.39
CA ASN A 13 14.48 1.86 -0.98
C ASN A 13 13.44 2.85 -1.58
N ALA A 14 13.80 3.78 -2.47
CA ALA A 14 12.83 4.78 -2.95
C ALA A 14 11.57 4.22 -3.67
N VAL A 15 11.65 3.05 -4.31
CA VAL A 15 10.51 2.40 -4.98
C VAL A 15 9.65 1.62 -3.99
N GLU A 16 10.26 0.90 -3.05
CA GLU A 16 9.56 0.24 -1.94
C GLU A 16 8.84 1.28 -1.05
N ASP A 17 9.49 2.41 -0.77
CA ASP A 17 8.89 3.53 -0.05
C ASP A 17 7.69 4.14 -0.80
N VAL A 18 7.69 4.15 -2.13
CA VAL A 18 6.57 4.69 -2.92
C VAL A 18 5.37 3.76 -2.84
N TYR A 19 5.59 2.46 -3.04
CA TYR A 19 4.54 1.45 -2.94
C TYR A 19 3.92 1.40 -1.53
N GLU A 20 4.75 1.36 -0.49
CA GLU A 20 4.25 1.34 0.90
C GLU A 20 3.41 2.59 1.21
N ILE A 21 3.84 3.77 0.77
CA ILE A 21 3.07 5.00 1.00
C ILE A 21 1.75 5.00 0.21
N ALA A 22 1.71 4.46 -1.01
CA ALA A 22 0.47 4.33 -1.77
C ALA A 22 -0.54 3.42 -1.05
N VAL A 23 -0.10 2.26 -0.57
CA VAL A 23 -0.94 1.37 0.24
C VAL A 23 -1.45 2.07 1.50
N LEU A 24 -0.57 2.78 2.21
CA LEU A 24 -1.02 3.54 3.39
C LEU A 24 -2.02 4.65 3.03
N LEU A 25 -1.88 5.27 1.85
CA LEU A 25 -2.79 6.30 1.35
C LEU A 25 -4.18 5.71 1.05
N ASP A 26 -4.26 4.50 0.51
CA ASP A 26 -5.55 3.83 0.27
C ASP A 26 -6.30 3.53 1.57
N PHE A 27 -5.56 3.12 2.62
CA PHE A 27 -6.14 2.78 3.91
C PHE A 27 -6.46 3.99 4.79
N TYR A 28 -5.63 5.03 4.72
CA TYR A 28 -5.67 6.14 5.68
C TYR A 28 -5.78 7.53 5.05
N GLY A 29 -5.85 7.63 3.72
CA GLY A 29 -5.87 8.92 3.01
C GLY A 29 -7.01 9.84 3.46
N LEU A 30 -8.18 9.27 3.77
CA LEU A 30 -9.33 10.01 4.27
C LEU A 30 -9.15 10.57 5.70
N LEU A 31 -8.10 10.17 6.43
CA LEU A 31 -7.75 10.72 7.74
C LEU A 31 -6.80 11.92 7.64
N LEU A 32 -6.19 12.13 6.48
CA LEU A 32 -5.38 13.31 6.21
C LEU A 32 -6.27 14.55 6.14
N THR A 33 -5.65 15.73 6.27
CA THR A 33 -6.37 16.96 5.88
C THR A 33 -6.61 16.95 4.38
N GLU A 34 -7.67 17.59 3.91
CA GLU A 34 -7.99 17.74 2.48
C GLU A 34 -6.74 18.18 1.68
N ARG A 35 -6.04 19.20 2.17
CA ARG A 35 -4.82 19.70 1.52
C ARG A 35 -3.69 18.68 1.44
N GLN A 36 -3.53 17.83 2.47
CA GLN A 36 -2.53 16.78 2.46
C GLN A 36 -2.93 15.66 1.52
N TYR A 37 -4.21 15.27 1.52
CA TYR A 37 -4.76 14.28 0.62
C TYR A 37 -4.58 14.70 -0.85
N ASP A 38 -4.98 15.92 -1.23
CA ASP A 38 -4.83 16.42 -2.61
C ASP A 38 -3.38 16.36 -3.10
N ILE A 39 -2.44 16.79 -2.25
CA ILE A 39 -1.01 16.75 -2.60
C ILE A 39 -0.53 15.32 -2.82
N MET A 40 -0.99 14.38 -1.97
CA MET A 40 -0.60 12.98 -2.06
C MET A 40 -1.25 12.29 -3.26
N ASP A 41 -2.54 12.52 -3.50
CA ASP A 41 -3.30 11.97 -4.62
C ASP A 41 -2.70 12.39 -5.97
N LEU A 42 -2.44 13.69 -6.16
CA LEU A 42 -1.79 14.18 -7.37
C LEU A 42 -0.38 13.60 -7.57
N HIS A 43 0.36 13.36 -6.49
CA HIS A 43 1.71 12.83 -6.58
C HIS A 43 1.77 11.32 -6.82
N TYR A 44 0.95 10.55 -6.10
CA TYR A 44 1.00 9.08 -6.06
C TYR A 44 0.04 8.41 -7.05
N ASN A 45 -1.13 9.02 -7.29
CA ASN A 45 -2.14 8.49 -8.21
C ASN A 45 -2.15 9.25 -9.55
N GLY A 46 -1.80 10.54 -9.52
CA GLY A 46 -1.76 11.39 -10.71
C GLY A 46 -0.43 11.40 -11.47
N ASP A 47 0.65 10.85 -10.92
CA ASP A 47 2.01 10.92 -11.46
C ASP A 47 2.54 12.35 -11.69
N LEU A 48 1.97 13.36 -11.03
CA LEU A 48 2.44 14.74 -11.17
C LEU A 48 3.77 14.97 -10.42
N SER A 49 4.65 15.75 -11.05
CA SER A 49 5.85 16.26 -10.42
C SER A 49 5.52 17.35 -9.38
N LEU A 50 6.44 17.59 -8.45
CA LEU A 50 6.27 18.65 -7.43
C LEU A 50 6.06 20.05 -8.03
N GLY A 51 6.55 20.28 -9.26
CA GLY A 51 6.37 21.55 -9.97
C GLY A 51 4.95 21.70 -10.54
N GLU A 52 4.42 20.62 -11.12
CA GLU A 52 3.05 20.57 -11.63
C GLU A 52 2.05 20.72 -10.48
N ILE A 53 2.23 19.98 -9.40
CA ILE A 53 1.39 20.10 -8.19
C ILE A 53 1.46 21.52 -7.61
N ALA A 54 2.64 22.13 -7.58
CA ALA A 54 2.81 23.49 -7.08
C ALA A 54 2.02 24.50 -7.93
N SER A 55 2.07 24.33 -9.26
CA SER A 55 1.31 25.14 -10.21
C SER A 55 -0.20 24.97 -10.03
N ASP A 56 -0.68 23.73 -10.00
CA ASP A 56 -2.11 23.41 -9.91
C ASP A 56 -2.73 23.87 -8.59
N LEU A 57 -1.98 23.72 -7.50
CA LEU A 57 -2.43 24.04 -6.16
C LEU A 57 -2.08 25.47 -5.70
N GLY A 58 -1.44 26.27 -6.56
CA GLY A 58 -1.08 27.67 -6.26
C GLY A 58 -0.13 27.84 -5.07
N ILE A 59 0.79 26.89 -4.85
CA ILE A 59 1.77 26.92 -3.75
C ILE A 59 3.20 26.81 -4.25
N SER A 60 4.18 27.01 -3.37
CA SER A 60 5.58 26.80 -3.73
C SER A 60 5.91 25.30 -3.84
N ARG A 61 6.89 24.96 -4.68
CA ARG A 61 7.44 23.60 -4.76
C ARG A 61 7.93 23.08 -3.41
N GLN A 62 8.47 23.96 -2.56
CA GLN A 62 8.85 23.63 -1.19
C GLN A 62 7.63 23.31 -0.32
N GLY A 63 6.52 24.04 -0.49
CA GLY A 63 5.25 23.75 0.17
C GLY A 63 4.69 22.38 -0.19
N VAL A 64 4.80 21.97 -1.46
CA VAL A 64 4.43 20.61 -1.90
C VAL A 64 5.30 19.56 -1.22
N TYR A 65 6.63 19.75 -1.26
CA TYR A 65 7.57 18.83 -0.62
C TYR A 65 7.31 18.65 0.89
N ASP A 66 7.09 19.76 1.60
CA ASP A 66 6.78 19.73 3.03
C ASP A 66 5.41 19.08 3.30
N GLY A 67 4.45 19.29 2.39
CA GLY A 67 3.13 18.66 2.41
C GLY A 67 3.24 17.13 2.33
N ILE A 68 3.95 16.62 1.32
CA ILE A 68 4.21 15.18 1.15
C ILE A 68 4.89 14.61 2.39
N ARG A 69 5.95 15.27 2.89
CA ARG A 69 6.69 14.79 4.06
C ARG A 69 5.80 14.68 5.30
N LYS A 70 4.95 15.67 5.55
CA LYS A 70 4.02 15.67 6.70
C LYS A 70 2.92 14.61 6.54
N ALA A 71 2.37 14.48 5.34
CA ALA A 71 1.35 13.48 5.05
C ALA A 71 1.90 12.05 5.23
N LYS A 72 3.08 11.75 4.68
CA LYS A 72 3.78 10.46 4.91
C LYS A 72 3.94 10.14 6.39
N GLN A 73 4.41 11.11 7.17
CA GLN A 73 4.59 10.91 8.61
C GLN A 73 3.27 10.62 9.34
N ALA A 74 2.17 11.27 8.92
CA ALA A 74 0.85 11.01 9.47
C ALA A 74 0.34 9.60 9.11
N LEU A 75 0.47 9.19 7.83
CA LEU A 75 0.10 7.86 7.36
C LEU A 75 0.83 6.75 8.13
N ILE A 76 2.14 6.89 8.32
CA ILE A 76 2.96 5.93 9.09
C ILE A 76 2.50 5.87 10.56
N GLU A 77 2.17 7.02 11.16
CA GLU A 77 1.68 7.05 12.55
C GLU A 77 0.28 6.45 12.67
N TYR A 78 -0.59 6.60 11.66
CA TYR A 78 -1.88 5.93 11.62
C TYR A 78 -1.70 4.41 11.57
N GLU A 79 -0.81 3.90 10.71
CA GLU A 79 -0.53 2.47 10.67
C GLU A 79 0.04 1.96 11.99
N LYS A 80 1.00 2.67 12.58
CA LYS A 80 1.55 2.29 13.89
C LYS A 80 0.47 2.18 14.98
N ARG A 81 -0.60 2.98 14.90
CA ARG A 81 -1.67 3.01 15.91
C ARG A 81 -2.83 2.07 15.58
N LEU A 82 -3.12 1.85 14.32
CA LEU A 82 -4.31 1.13 13.84
C LEU A 82 -3.99 -0.26 13.28
N GLY A 83 -2.81 -0.42 12.70
CA GLY A 83 -2.28 -1.69 12.18
C GLY A 83 -3.15 -2.33 11.09
N LEU A 84 -3.88 -1.54 10.30
CA LEU A 84 -4.82 -2.08 9.33
C LEU A 84 -4.10 -2.74 8.16
N VAL A 85 -3.00 -2.15 7.68
CA VAL A 85 -2.23 -2.71 6.56
C VAL A 85 -1.54 -3.99 6.97
N GLU A 86 -0.92 -4.03 8.16
CA GLU A 86 -0.33 -5.26 8.70
C GLU A 86 -1.36 -6.40 8.81
N ARG A 87 -2.52 -6.11 9.41
CA ARG A 87 -3.58 -7.11 9.60
C ARG A 87 -4.19 -7.57 8.28
N PHE A 88 -4.27 -6.69 7.29
CA PHE A 88 -4.73 -7.02 5.95
C PHE A 88 -3.77 -7.99 5.27
N ARG A 89 -2.46 -7.69 5.28
CA ARG A 89 -1.41 -8.58 4.74
C ARG A 89 -1.38 -9.94 5.44
N GLU A 90 -1.61 -9.96 6.75
CA GLU A 90 -1.71 -11.22 7.49
C GLU A 90 -2.92 -12.05 7.04
N GLN A 91 -4.08 -11.43 6.84
CA GLN A 91 -5.28 -12.10 6.34
C GLN A 91 -5.08 -12.67 4.94
N GLU A 92 -4.52 -11.88 4.02
CA GLU A 92 -4.16 -12.30 2.67
C GLU A 92 -3.30 -13.58 2.70
N LYS A 93 -2.20 -13.55 3.46
CA LYS A 93 -1.30 -14.69 3.62
C LYS A 93 -1.99 -15.94 4.19
N ILE A 94 -2.89 -15.77 5.16
CA ILE A 94 -3.65 -16.89 5.73
C ILE A 94 -4.56 -17.52 4.67
N ILE A 95 -5.22 -16.71 3.85
CA ILE A 95 -6.12 -17.15 2.80
C ILE A 95 -5.33 -17.88 1.70
N GLU A 96 -4.19 -17.32 1.27
CA GLU A 96 -3.28 -17.97 0.32
C GLU A 96 -2.85 -19.35 0.82
N GLN A 97 -2.43 -19.44 2.08
CA GLN A 97 -2.03 -20.72 2.69
C GLN A 97 -3.19 -21.72 2.76
N ALA A 98 -4.40 -21.27 3.10
CA ALA A 98 -5.57 -22.13 3.11
C ALA A 98 -5.88 -22.68 1.71
N LEU A 99 -5.82 -21.82 0.71
CA LEU A 99 -6.03 -22.17 -0.70
C LEU A 99 -4.97 -23.14 -1.22
N GLU A 100 -3.69 -22.90 -0.93
CA GLU A 100 -2.60 -23.84 -1.27
C GLU A 100 -2.82 -25.21 -0.63
N ASN A 101 -3.18 -25.25 0.64
CA ASN A 101 -3.45 -26.51 1.35
C ASN A 101 -4.63 -27.25 0.74
N LEU A 102 -5.70 -26.55 0.36
CA LEU A 102 -6.84 -27.15 -0.34
C LEU A 102 -6.46 -27.67 -1.73
N LYS A 103 -5.69 -26.91 -2.52
CA LYS A 103 -5.19 -27.35 -3.85
C LYS A 103 -4.34 -28.63 -3.71
N ARG A 104 -3.39 -28.66 -2.77
CA ARG A 104 -2.58 -29.85 -2.45
C ARG A 104 -3.43 -31.05 -2.00
N LEU A 105 -4.53 -30.81 -1.30
CA LEU A 105 -5.46 -31.88 -0.90
C LEU A 105 -6.19 -32.46 -2.12
N GLY A 106 -6.61 -31.61 -3.06
CA GLY A 106 -7.20 -32.01 -4.34
C GLY A 106 -6.25 -32.86 -5.17
N ASP A 107 -4.97 -32.48 -5.23
CA ASP A 107 -3.93 -33.25 -5.93
C ASP A 107 -3.74 -34.65 -5.33
N LYS A 108 -3.81 -34.78 -4.00
CA LYS A 108 -3.68 -36.07 -3.29
C LYS A 108 -4.93 -36.94 -3.39
N HIS A 109 -6.10 -36.32 -3.57
CA HIS A 109 -7.39 -37.02 -3.64
C HIS A 109 -8.19 -36.51 -4.84
N PRO A 110 -7.90 -36.98 -6.07
CA PRO A 110 -8.55 -36.46 -7.29
C PRO A 110 -10.08 -36.55 -7.30
N ALA A 111 -10.69 -37.45 -6.52
CA ALA A 111 -12.13 -37.52 -6.36
C ALA A 111 -12.76 -36.23 -5.78
N LEU A 112 -12.01 -35.47 -4.97
CA LEU A 112 -12.44 -34.17 -4.43
C LEU A 112 -12.55 -33.11 -5.53
N LEU A 113 -11.82 -33.27 -6.65
CA LEU A 113 -11.91 -32.35 -7.77
C LEU A 113 -13.25 -32.38 -8.48
N GLU A 114 -14.13 -33.34 -8.17
CA GLU A 114 -15.53 -33.35 -8.63
C GLU A 114 -16.53 -32.99 -7.53
N ASP A 115 -16.08 -32.88 -6.28
CA ASP A 115 -16.91 -32.51 -5.15
C ASP A 115 -17.32 -31.04 -5.24
N LYS A 116 -18.63 -30.79 -5.09
CA LYS A 116 -19.21 -29.46 -5.26
C LYS A 116 -18.82 -28.51 -4.14
N ASP A 117 -18.72 -29.00 -2.91
CA ASP A 117 -18.39 -28.17 -1.75
C ASP A 117 -16.89 -27.83 -1.76
N TYR A 118 -16.04 -28.76 -2.19
CA TYR A 118 -14.62 -28.51 -2.44
C TYR A 118 -14.42 -27.42 -3.50
N LYS A 119 -15.03 -27.58 -4.69
CA LYS A 119 -14.98 -26.56 -5.77
C LYS A 119 -15.44 -25.20 -5.27
N LYS A 120 -16.53 -25.18 -4.51
CA LYS A 120 -17.09 -23.94 -3.96
C LYS A 120 -16.13 -23.29 -2.95
N ALA A 121 -15.51 -24.06 -2.07
CA ALA A 121 -14.55 -23.55 -1.09
C ALA A 121 -13.33 -22.92 -1.79
N VAL A 122 -12.74 -23.61 -2.77
CA VAL A 122 -11.61 -23.09 -3.56
C VAL A 122 -12.00 -21.79 -4.26
N ASN A 123 -13.13 -21.78 -4.98
CA ASN A 123 -13.61 -20.58 -5.68
C ASN A 123 -13.90 -19.40 -4.75
N LEU A 124 -14.42 -19.66 -3.54
CA LEU A 124 -14.68 -18.60 -2.57
C LEU A 124 -13.38 -17.97 -2.08
N LEU A 125 -12.34 -18.76 -1.82
CA LEU A 125 -11.04 -18.25 -1.40
C LEU A 125 -10.30 -17.53 -2.54
N ASP A 126 -10.31 -18.09 -3.75
CA ASP A 126 -9.77 -17.41 -4.95
C ASP A 126 -10.47 -16.04 -5.12
N LYS A 127 -11.80 -15.99 -5.01
CA LYS A 127 -12.56 -14.74 -5.13
C LYS A 127 -12.23 -13.73 -4.01
N VAL A 128 -11.96 -14.17 -2.79
CA VAL A 128 -11.55 -13.26 -1.72
C VAL A 128 -10.19 -12.66 -2.05
N LEU A 129 -9.22 -13.47 -2.50
CA LEU A 129 -7.91 -12.97 -2.91
C LEU A 129 -8.00 -11.98 -4.08
N ASP A 130 -8.88 -12.21 -5.06
CA ASP A 130 -9.08 -11.27 -6.17
C ASP A 130 -9.67 -9.90 -5.75
N THR A 131 -10.22 -9.81 -4.54
CA THR A 131 -10.81 -8.57 -3.99
C THR A 131 -9.93 -7.84 -3.00
N LEU A 132 -8.81 -8.45 -2.60
CA LEU A 132 -7.79 -7.84 -1.76
C LEU A 132 -6.78 -7.10 -2.66
#